data_AF-A0A3D6CJQ0-F1
#
_entry.id   AF-A0A3D6CJQ0-F1
#
_cell.length_a   1.000
_cell.length_b   1.000
_cell.length_c   1.000
_cell.angle_alpha   90.00
_cell.angle_beta   90.00
_cell.angle_gamma   90.00
#
_symmetry.space_group_name_H-M   'P 1'
#
loop_
_entity.id
_entity.type
_entity.pdbx_description
1 polymer ?
#
loop_
_entity_poly.entity_id
_entity_poly.type
_entity_poly.pdbx_seq_one_letter_code
_entity_poly.pdbx_strand_id
1 'polypeptide(L)'
;DISQVEGFIRQILGWREYMRGMYWMLMPNYKKENFLENKNKLPNFFWTGETKMNCLKNAIHNSLDNGYAHHIQRLMITGNFALLTQVHPDEIDAWYLGIYVDAIEWVQLPNTRGMSQFADGGKIATKPYVSSGSYIGKMSNYCDACTYNKAKKFEDDACPFNTLYWNFLEEKQEKLKTNFRMKMMYSVLNKMSNEDRIKIAEKANHIIENIDAY
;
A
#
# COMPACT_ATOMS: atom_id res chain seq x y z
N ASP A 1 0.47 -28.41 -13.78
CA ASP A 1 0.45 -27.42 -14.87
C ASP A 1 1.73 -26.60 -14.81
N ILE A 2 2.36 -26.31 -15.96
CA ILE A 2 3.68 -25.64 -16.04
C ILE A 2 3.64 -24.20 -15.52
N SER A 3 2.47 -23.56 -15.60
CA SER A 3 2.21 -22.18 -15.14
C SER A 3 2.51 -21.98 -13.65
N GLN A 4 2.16 -22.96 -12.81
CA GLN A 4 2.38 -22.92 -11.37
C GLN A 4 3.87 -23.04 -11.02
N VAL A 5 4.57 -23.94 -11.71
CA VAL A 5 6.01 -24.18 -11.52
C VAL A 5 6.81 -22.96 -11.97
N GLU A 6 6.53 -22.43 -13.15
CA GLU A 6 7.17 -21.21 -13.66
C GLU A 6 6.89 -20.03 -12.73
N GLY A 7 5.64 -19.87 -12.26
CA GLY A 7 5.24 -18.81 -11.35
C GLY A 7 6.03 -18.83 -10.04
N PHE A 8 6.24 -20.01 -9.46
CA PHE A 8 7.06 -20.20 -8.25
C PHE A 8 8.54 -19.91 -8.53
N ILE A 9 9.12 -20.52 -9.57
CA ILE A 9 10.53 -20.31 -9.95
C ILE A 9 10.81 -18.83 -10.18
N ARG A 10 9.92 -18.10 -10.86
CA ARG A 10 10.04 -16.66 -11.11
C ARG A 10 10.10 -15.82 -9.84
N GLN A 11 9.48 -16.24 -8.73
CA GLN A 11 9.60 -15.51 -7.47
C GLN A 11 11.02 -15.64 -6.88
N ILE A 12 11.66 -16.80 -7.07
CA ILE A 12 13.00 -17.08 -6.54
C ILE A 12 14.08 -16.57 -7.51
N LEU A 13 14.16 -17.14 -8.72
CA LEU A 13 15.21 -16.79 -9.68
C LEU A 13 14.99 -15.43 -10.34
N GLY A 14 13.75 -14.92 -10.33
CA GLY A 14 13.44 -13.57 -10.79
C GLY A 14 13.49 -12.58 -9.64
N TRP A 15 12.38 -12.44 -8.90
CA TRP A 15 12.21 -11.36 -7.94
C TRP A 15 13.24 -11.34 -6.81
N ARG A 16 13.53 -12.47 -6.16
CA ARG A 16 14.50 -12.50 -5.05
C ARG A 16 15.90 -12.09 -5.50
N GLU A 17 16.39 -12.64 -6.61
CA GLU A 17 17.70 -12.26 -7.16
C GLU A 17 17.74 -10.82 -7.67
N TYR A 18 16.65 -10.36 -8.32
CA TYR A 18 16.50 -8.99 -8.78
C TYR A 18 16.57 -7.98 -7.62
N MET A 19 15.83 -8.23 -6.53
CA MET A 19 15.84 -7.36 -5.35
C MET A 19 17.23 -7.28 -4.73
N ARG A 20 17.95 -8.40 -4.66
CA ARG A 20 19.35 -8.43 -4.19
C ARG A 20 20.26 -7.57 -5.05
N GLY A 21 20.18 -7.69 -6.38
CA GLY A 21 20.97 -6.89 -7.30
C GLY A 21 20.68 -5.40 -7.16
N MET A 22 19.40 -5.03 -7.09
CA MET A 22 18.97 -3.65 -6.96
C MET A 22 19.39 -3.02 -5.63
N TYR A 23 19.32 -3.78 -4.53
CA TYR A 23 19.81 -3.31 -3.24
C TYR A 23 21.27 -2.87 -3.31
N TRP A 24 22.17 -3.75 -3.78
CA TRP A 24 23.60 -3.43 -3.84
C TRP A 24 23.94 -2.38 -4.88
N MET A 25 23.17 -2.29 -5.97
CA MET A 25 23.37 -1.27 -7.01
C MET A 25 23.01 0.14 -6.53
N LEU A 26 22.00 0.28 -5.67
CA LEU A 26 21.43 1.59 -5.31
C LEU A 26 21.82 2.07 -3.90
N MET A 27 22.29 1.18 -3.03
CA MET A 27 22.75 1.53 -1.69
C MET A 27 24.07 2.32 -1.72
N PRO A 28 24.32 3.21 -0.73
CA PRO A 28 23.49 3.47 0.45
C PRO A 28 22.36 4.49 0.24
N ASN A 29 22.34 5.19 -0.90
CA ASN A 29 21.41 6.29 -1.14
C ASN A 29 19.95 5.83 -1.23
N TYR A 30 19.71 4.58 -1.65
CA TYR A 30 18.37 4.01 -1.77
C TYR A 30 17.54 4.10 -0.48
N LYS A 31 18.19 3.95 0.69
CA LYS A 31 17.54 4.05 2.00
C LYS A 31 16.99 5.45 2.32
N LYS A 32 17.38 6.48 1.57
CA LYS A 32 16.92 7.87 1.76
C LYS A 32 15.82 8.28 0.78
N GLU A 33 15.45 7.41 -0.16
CA GLU A 33 14.50 7.73 -1.22
C GLU A 33 13.09 7.93 -0.64
N ASN A 34 12.49 9.09 -0.93
CA ASN A 34 11.12 9.44 -0.59
C ASN A 34 10.53 10.31 -1.71
N PHE A 35 10.49 9.75 -2.93
CA PHE A 35 10.03 10.43 -4.14
C PHE A 35 8.66 11.08 -3.98
N LEU A 36 7.74 10.47 -3.21
CA LEU A 36 6.39 11.00 -2.99
C LEU A 36 6.29 12.04 -1.87
N GLU A 37 7.39 12.32 -1.16
CA GLU A 37 7.45 13.24 -0.01
C GLU A 37 6.41 12.93 1.08
N ASN A 38 6.22 11.64 1.36
CA ASN A 38 5.31 11.18 2.41
C ASN A 38 5.92 11.45 3.80
N LYS A 39 5.10 11.84 4.79
CA LYS A 39 5.58 12.33 6.10
C LYS A 39 4.84 11.78 7.31
N ASN A 40 3.74 11.05 7.10
CA ASN A 40 2.90 10.61 8.21
C ASN A 40 3.57 9.47 8.99
N LYS A 41 3.25 9.34 10.27
CA LYS A 41 3.70 8.21 11.09
C LYS A 41 2.93 6.95 10.75
N LEU A 42 3.49 5.79 11.08
CA LEU A 42 2.74 4.54 11.02
C LEU A 42 1.62 4.55 12.08
N PRO A 43 0.38 4.16 11.74
CA PRO A 43 -0.71 4.06 12.72
C PRO A 43 -0.38 3.07 13.83
N ASN A 44 -0.84 3.35 15.05
CA ASN A 44 -0.55 2.50 16.21
C ASN A 44 -1.16 1.10 16.05
N PHE A 45 -2.30 0.97 15.38
CA PHE A 45 -2.93 -0.34 15.15
C PHE A 45 -2.08 -1.30 14.31
N PHE A 46 -1.01 -0.85 13.63
CA PHE A 46 -0.05 -1.76 12.98
C PHE A 46 0.70 -2.63 14.00
N TRP A 47 0.77 -2.21 15.26
CA TRP A 47 1.41 -2.94 16.36
C TRP A 47 0.44 -3.71 17.24
N THR A 48 -0.87 -3.41 17.17
CA THR A 48 -1.89 -4.04 18.02
C THR A 48 -2.91 -4.86 17.26
N GLY A 49 -3.11 -4.61 15.96
CA GLY A 49 -4.20 -5.19 15.17
C GLY A 49 -5.59 -4.61 15.51
N GLU A 50 -5.67 -3.59 16.37
CA GLU A 50 -6.91 -2.98 16.82
C GLU A 50 -7.44 -1.97 15.79
N THR A 51 -8.12 -2.48 14.76
CA THR A 51 -8.79 -1.69 13.73
C THR A 51 -10.13 -2.32 13.34
N LYS A 52 -11.09 -1.51 12.89
CA LYS A 52 -12.39 -2.01 12.37
C LYS A 52 -12.29 -2.43 10.91
N MET A 53 -11.21 -2.07 10.21
CA MET A 53 -10.93 -2.52 8.84
C MET A 53 -10.55 -4.01 8.85
N ASN A 54 -11.52 -4.89 8.59
CA ASN A 54 -11.35 -6.34 8.74
C ASN A 54 -10.16 -6.92 7.94
N CYS A 55 -9.86 -6.39 6.75
CA CYS A 55 -8.68 -6.83 5.98
C CYS A 55 -7.36 -6.52 6.69
N LEU A 56 -7.21 -5.32 7.26
CA LEU A 56 -6.03 -4.91 8.03
C LEU A 56 -5.95 -5.68 9.34
N LYS A 57 -7.06 -5.79 10.07
CA LYS A 57 -7.15 -6.58 11.30
C LYS A 57 -6.62 -8.00 11.12
N ASN A 58 -7.07 -8.71 10.08
CA ASN A 58 -6.62 -10.08 9.82
C ASN A 58 -5.17 -10.13 9.33
N ALA A 59 -4.76 -9.24 8.43
CA ALA A 59 -3.39 -9.22 7.92
C ALA A 59 -2.38 -8.91 9.03
N ILE A 60 -2.67 -7.92 9.89
CA ILE A 60 -1.80 -7.50 10.99
C ILE A 60 -1.72 -8.57 12.07
N HIS A 61 -2.84 -9.12 12.54
CA HIS A 61 -2.79 -10.21 13.53
C HIS A 61 -2.01 -11.41 12.99
N ASN A 62 -2.24 -11.83 11.74
CA ASN A 62 -1.45 -12.91 11.16
C ASN A 62 0.06 -12.60 11.14
N SER A 63 0.43 -11.36 10.81
CA SER A 63 1.84 -10.93 10.84
C SER A 63 2.43 -10.91 12.24
N LEU A 64 1.70 -10.43 13.24
CA LEU A 64 2.18 -10.32 14.62
C LEU A 64 2.23 -11.70 15.32
N ASP A 65 1.20 -12.52 15.14
CA ASP A 65 1.07 -13.83 15.79
C ASP A 65 2.04 -14.87 15.20
N ASN A 66 2.28 -14.81 13.89
CA ASN A 66 3.05 -15.84 13.17
C ASN A 66 4.37 -15.35 12.60
N GLY A 67 4.67 -14.04 12.67
CA GLY A 67 5.82 -13.45 11.98
C GLY A 67 5.77 -13.65 10.46
N TYR A 68 4.58 -13.85 9.89
CA TYR A 68 4.38 -14.21 8.49
C TYR A 68 3.09 -13.61 7.92
N ALA A 69 3.20 -13.11 6.70
CA ALA A 69 2.08 -12.85 5.81
C ALA A 69 2.53 -13.17 4.38
N HIS A 70 1.62 -13.66 3.55
CA HIS A 70 1.95 -13.93 2.16
C HIS A 70 2.09 -12.63 1.36
N HIS A 71 2.73 -12.71 0.20
CA HIS A 71 3.12 -11.52 -0.58
C HIS A 71 1.98 -10.50 -0.82
N ILE A 72 0.79 -10.97 -1.22
CA ILE A 72 -0.31 -10.04 -1.53
C ILE A 72 -0.93 -9.36 -0.30
N GLN A 73 -0.82 -9.95 0.90
CA GLN A 73 -1.19 -9.26 2.16
C GLN A 73 -0.22 -8.10 2.42
N ARG A 74 1.09 -8.37 2.32
CA ARG A 74 2.13 -7.34 2.48
C ARG A 74 1.93 -6.21 1.46
N LEU A 75 1.79 -6.55 0.18
CA LEU A 75 1.72 -5.54 -0.88
C LEU A 75 0.39 -4.77 -0.89
N MET A 76 -0.75 -5.48 -0.93
CA MET A 76 -2.04 -4.88 -1.27
C MET A 76 -2.95 -4.57 -0.08
N ILE A 77 -2.60 -5.01 1.13
CA ILE A 77 -3.33 -4.67 2.36
C ILE A 77 -2.51 -3.66 3.17
N THR A 78 -1.47 -4.10 3.88
CA THR A 78 -0.69 -3.24 4.78
C THR A 78 0.15 -2.21 4.01
N GLY A 79 0.82 -2.63 2.93
CA GLY A 79 1.62 -1.75 2.08
C GLY A 79 0.79 -0.71 1.33
N ASN A 80 -0.29 -1.16 0.68
CA ASN A 80 -1.26 -0.27 0.02
C ASN A 80 -1.84 0.75 1.01
N PHE A 81 -2.28 0.31 2.20
CA PHE A 81 -2.82 1.24 3.19
C PHE A 81 -1.79 2.28 3.63
N ALA A 82 -0.57 1.87 4.01
CA ALA A 82 0.50 2.78 4.40
C ALA A 82 0.82 3.81 3.30
N LEU A 83 0.82 3.39 2.04
CA LEU A 83 1.03 4.29 0.91
C LEU A 83 -0.12 5.29 0.73
N LEU A 84 -1.36 4.80 0.82
CA LEU A 84 -2.57 5.63 0.69
C LEU A 84 -2.69 6.67 1.82
N THR A 85 -2.24 6.33 3.02
CA THR A 85 -2.22 7.25 4.18
C THR A 85 -0.92 8.05 4.28
N GLN A 86 -0.09 8.04 3.22
CA GLN A 86 1.12 8.85 3.08
C GLN A 86 2.12 8.66 4.23
N VAL A 87 2.25 7.43 4.72
CA VAL A 87 3.23 7.05 5.75
C VAL A 87 4.65 7.26 5.22
N HIS A 88 5.53 7.80 6.06
CA HIS A 88 6.93 7.97 5.73
C HIS A 88 7.58 6.59 5.46
N PRO A 89 8.35 6.41 4.36
CA PRO A 89 8.90 5.10 4.00
C PRO A 89 9.74 4.44 5.12
N ASP A 90 10.48 5.23 5.90
CA ASP A 90 11.27 4.71 7.03
C ASP A 90 10.42 4.00 8.10
N GLU A 91 9.20 4.49 8.34
CA GLU A 91 8.31 3.92 9.36
C GLU A 91 7.84 2.52 8.96
N ILE A 92 7.40 2.39 7.70
CA ILE A 92 6.91 1.13 7.16
C ILE A 92 8.07 0.16 6.87
N ASP A 93 9.26 0.66 6.50
CA ASP A 93 10.48 -0.14 6.41
C ASP A 93 10.82 -0.79 7.76
N ALA A 94 10.82 0.01 8.83
CA ALA A 94 11.11 -0.48 10.17
C ALA A 94 10.10 -1.54 10.62
N TRP A 95 8.82 -1.35 10.32
CA TRP A 95 7.78 -2.33 10.65
C TRP A 95 7.95 -3.64 9.87
N TYR A 96 8.13 -3.59 8.54
CA TYR A 96 8.37 -4.80 7.74
C TYR A 96 9.63 -5.54 8.16
N LEU A 97 10.70 -4.82 8.50
CA LEU A 97 11.95 -5.42 8.97
C LEU A 97 11.82 -6.03 10.36
N GLY A 98 10.99 -5.44 11.23
CA GLY A 98 10.85 -5.84 12.62
C GLY A 98 9.97 -7.05 12.87
N ILE A 99 8.95 -7.29 12.03
CA ILE A 99 7.91 -8.29 12.34
C ILE A 99 8.01 -9.60 11.56
N TYR A 100 8.57 -9.59 10.35
CA TYR A 100 8.58 -10.79 9.52
C TYR A 100 9.86 -11.60 9.72
N VAL A 101 9.73 -12.90 9.94
CA VAL A 101 10.86 -13.81 10.20
C VAL A 101 11.81 -13.94 9.00
N ASP A 102 11.33 -13.60 7.80
CA ASP A 102 12.10 -13.64 6.55
C ASP A 102 12.68 -12.27 6.16
N ALA A 103 12.52 -11.24 7.00
CA ALA A 103 12.97 -9.90 6.69
C ALA A 103 14.45 -9.70 7.01
N ILE A 104 15.23 -9.45 5.96
CA ILE A 104 16.60 -8.95 6.02
C ILE A 104 16.67 -7.76 5.07
N GLU A 105 17.41 -6.70 5.44
CA GLU A 105 17.37 -5.40 4.74
C GLU A 105 17.54 -5.52 3.21
N TRP A 106 18.44 -6.38 2.72
CA TRP A 106 18.69 -6.51 1.28
C TRP A 106 17.47 -6.98 0.47
N VAL A 107 16.58 -7.76 1.08
CA VAL A 107 15.34 -8.23 0.42
C VAL A 107 14.15 -7.35 0.81
N GLN A 108 14.09 -6.91 2.06
CA GLN A 108 12.95 -6.17 2.59
C GLN A 108 12.91 -4.73 2.05
N LEU A 109 14.05 -4.02 2.01
CA LEU A 109 14.11 -2.60 1.68
C LEU A 109 13.68 -2.32 0.22
N PRO A 110 14.17 -3.05 -0.82
CA PRO A 110 13.71 -2.85 -2.20
C PRO A 110 12.24 -3.22 -2.42
N ASN A 111 11.75 -4.26 -1.73
CA ASN A 111 10.32 -4.61 -1.77
C ASN A 111 9.46 -3.52 -1.12
N THR A 112 9.90 -2.95 -0.02
CA THR A 112 9.11 -1.96 0.72
C THR A 112 9.17 -0.60 0.02
N ARG A 113 10.36 0.00 -0.14
CA ARG A 113 10.49 1.32 -0.78
C ARG A 113 10.09 1.32 -2.24
N GLY A 114 10.57 0.36 -3.01
CA GLY A 114 10.37 0.35 -4.45
C GLY A 114 9.02 -0.20 -4.84
N MET A 115 8.78 -1.49 -4.56
CA MET A 115 7.56 -2.15 -5.00
C MET A 115 6.32 -1.66 -4.24
N SER A 116 6.36 -1.60 -2.91
CA SER A 116 5.18 -1.28 -2.12
C SER A 116 4.90 0.22 -2.05
N GLN A 117 5.90 1.04 -1.74
CA GLN A 117 5.70 2.46 -1.43
C GLN A 117 5.98 3.40 -2.60
N PHE A 118 6.55 2.90 -3.71
CA PHE A 118 6.95 3.71 -4.87
C PHE A 118 7.83 4.92 -4.47
N ALA A 119 8.55 4.79 -3.36
CA ALA A 119 9.38 5.83 -2.78
C ALA A 119 10.65 6.08 -3.61
N ASP A 120 11.01 5.15 -4.50
CA ASP A 120 12.15 5.27 -5.39
C ASP A 120 11.84 5.90 -6.76
N GLY A 121 10.61 6.35 -6.99
CA GLY A 121 10.19 6.96 -8.24
C GLY A 121 10.10 5.99 -9.42
N GLY A 122 10.13 4.68 -9.16
CA GLY A 122 9.90 3.62 -10.13
C GLY A 122 11.16 2.91 -10.62
N LYS A 123 12.21 2.83 -9.79
CA LYS A 123 13.42 2.04 -10.08
C LYS A 123 13.12 0.53 -10.07
N ILE A 124 12.26 0.09 -9.15
CA ILE A 124 11.83 -1.32 -9.02
C ILE A 124 10.51 -1.60 -9.75
N ALA A 125 9.50 -0.75 -9.52
CA ALA A 125 8.16 -0.94 -10.06
C ALA A 125 7.82 0.17 -11.05
N THR A 126 7.09 -0.15 -12.12
CA THR A 126 6.75 0.83 -13.16
C THR A 126 5.52 1.68 -12.83
N LYS A 127 4.79 1.36 -11.74
CA LYS A 127 3.67 2.13 -11.21
C LYS A 127 3.51 1.88 -9.71
N PRO A 128 2.91 2.82 -8.95
CA PRO A 128 2.54 2.55 -7.57
C PRO A 128 1.45 1.47 -7.49
N TYR A 129 1.62 0.53 -6.56
CA TYR A 129 0.63 -0.52 -6.27
C TYR A 129 -0.41 -0.03 -5.26
N VAL A 130 -1.25 0.91 -5.71
CA VAL A 130 -2.38 1.42 -4.94
C VAL A 130 -3.70 0.84 -5.45
N SER A 131 -4.62 0.56 -4.53
CA SER A 131 -5.96 0.09 -4.89
C SER A 131 -7.01 0.49 -3.87
N SER A 132 -8.26 0.64 -4.34
CA SER A 132 -9.42 0.87 -3.49
C SER A 132 -9.97 -0.44 -2.89
N GLY A 133 -11.00 -0.34 -2.06
CA GLY A 133 -11.68 -1.50 -1.47
C GLY A 133 -12.29 -2.46 -2.50
N SER A 134 -12.50 -2.00 -3.74
CA SER A 134 -12.97 -2.84 -4.86
C SER A 134 -11.99 -3.98 -5.18
N TYR A 135 -10.67 -3.72 -5.16
CA TYR A 135 -9.66 -4.75 -5.39
C TYR A 135 -9.68 -5.79 -4.27
N ILE A 136 -9.68 -5.34 -3.02
CA ILE A 136 -9.70 -6.21 -1.83
C ILE A 136 -10.94 -7.09 -1.86
N GLY A 137 -12.12 -6.51 -2.15
CA GLY A 137 -13.37 -7.24 -2.24
C GLY A 137 -13.51 -8.20 -3.43
N LYS A 138 -12.63 -8.10 -4.44
CA LYS A 138 -12.56 -9.05 -5.56
C LYS A 138 -11.57 -10.19 -5.29
N MET A 139 -10.50 -9.90 -4.56
CA MET A 139 -9.38 -10.83 -4.34
C MET A 139 -9.41 -11.52 -2.98
N SER A 140 -10.42 -11.25 -2.15
CA SER A 140 -10.57 -11.81 -0.82
C SER A 140 -12.04 -11.85 -0.39
N ASN A 141 -12.30 -12.48 0.75
CA ASN A 141 -13.59 -12.49 1.45
C ASN A 141 -13.62 -11.55 2.67
N TYR A 142 -12.61 -10.69 2.88
CA TYR A 142 -12.55 -9.83 4.07
C TYR A 142 -13.71 -8.84 4.17
N CYS A 143 -14.25 -8.39 3.03
CA CYS A 143 -15.30 -7.39 2.99
C CYS A 143 -16.66 -7.91 3.47
N ASP A 144 -16.89 -9.23 3.47
CA ASP A 144 -18.21 -9.81 3.72
C ASP A 144 -18.62 -9.68 5.20
N ALA A 145 -17.63 -9.64 6.09
CA ALA A 145 -17.81 -9.44 7.53
C ALA A 145 -17.18 -8.11 8.03
N CYS A 146 -16.98 -7.14 7.13
CA CYS A 146 -16.38 -5.85 7.47
C CYS A 146 -17.45 -4.85 7.93
N THR A 147 -17.13 -4.03 8.93
CA THR A 147 -17.96 -2.90 9.36
C THR A 147 -18.18 -1.88 8.24
N TYR A 148 -17.22 -1.78 7.31
CA TYR A 148 -17.25 -0.81 6.23
C TYR A 148 -17.75 -1.39 4.91
N ASN A 149 -18.51 -0.59 4.18
CA ASN A 149 -19.09 -0.91 2.89
C ASN A 149 -18.14 -0.57 1.74
N LYS A 150 -17.72 -1.59 0.98
CA LYS A 150 -16.81 -1.47 -0.17
C LYS A 150 -17.41 -0.72 -1.38
N ALA A 151 -18.72 -0.50 -1.43
CA ALA A 151 -19.39 0.21 -2.53
C ALA A 151 -19.45 1.74 -2.34
N LYS A 152 -19.29 2.21 -1.10
CA LYS A 152 -19.41 3.62 -0.69
C LYS A 152 -18.04 4.31 -0.66
N LYS A 153 -17.99 5.64 -0.84
CA LYS A 153 -16.73 6.39 -1.04
C LYS A 153 -16.43 7.43 0.03
N PHE A 154 -17.43 8.08 0.60
CA PHE A 154 -17.22 9.17 1.56
C PHE A 154 -18.27 9.23 2.67
N GLU A 155 -19.30 8.39 2.58
CA GLU A 155 -20.29 8.16 3.62
C GLU A 155 -19.66 7.60 4.90
N ASP A 156 -20.38 7.65 6.02
CA ASP A 156 -19.85 7.28 7.34
C ASP A 156 -19.37 5.82 7.42
N ASP A 157 -20.08 4.91 6.77
CA ASP A 157 -19.74 3.49 6.66
C ASP A 157 -18.90 3.17 5.41
N ALA A 158 -18.40 4.15 4.67
CA ALA A 158 -17.58 3.91 3.49
C ALA A 158 -16.26 3.22 3.84
N CYS A 159 -15.82 2.28 2.99
CA CYS A 159 -14.50 1.67 3.12
C CYS A 159 -13.39 2.73 3.01
N PRO A 160 -12.51 2.89 4.02
CA PRO A 160 -11.46 3.91 4.01
C PRO A 160 -10.55 3.85 2.78
N PHE A 161 -10.26 2.64 2.27
CA PHE A 161 -9.47 2.46 1.05
C PHE A 161 -10.08 3.17 -0.18
N ASN A 162 -11.40 3.32 -0.26
CA ASN A 162 -12.04 4.00 -1.39
C ASN A 162 -11.77 5.50 -1.36
N THR A 163 -11.95 6.13 -0.21
CA THR A 163 -11.67 7.56 -0.02
C THR A 163 -10.18 7.85 -0.21
N LEU A 164 -9.34 7.09 0.50
CA LEU A 164 -7.89 7.30 0.52
C LEU A 164 -7.26 7.07 -0.86
N TYR A 165 -7.79 6.13 -1.66
CA TYR A 165 -7.33 5.89 -3.03
C TYR A 165 -7.46 7.11 -3.93
N TRP A 166 -8.63 7.75 -3.93
CA TRP A 166 -8.85 8.93 -4.77
C TRP A 166 -8.09 10.15 -4.24
N ASN A 167 -8.06 10.32 -2.91
CA ASN A 167 -7.26 11.36 -2.27
C ASN A 167 -5.77 11.24 -2.62
N PHE A 168 -5.20 10.03 -2.57
CA PHE A 168 -3.80 9.79 -2.94
C PHE A 168 -3.51 10.20 -4.39
N LEU A 169 -4.40 9.87 -5.32
CA LEU A 169 -4.21 10.24 -6.72
C LEU A 169 -4.28 11.76 -6.93
N GLU A 170 -5.20 12.45 -6.27
CA GLU A 170 -5.30 13.91 -6.31
C GLU A 170 -4.02 14.56 -5.74
N GLU A 171 -3.63 14.17 -4.53
CA GLU A 171 -2.47 14.72 -3.80
C GLU A 171 -1.13 14.48 -4.52
N LYS A 172 -0.98 13.32 -5.17
CA LYS A 172 0.27 12.94 -5.87
C LYS A 172 0.21 13.20 -7.37
N GLN A 173 -0.81 13.91 -7.86
CA GLN A 173 -1.03 14.13 -9.29
C GLN A 173 0.20 14.72 -9.99
N GLU A 174 0.84 15.74 -9.40
CA GLU A 174 2.00 16.39 -10.02
C GLU A 174 3.17 15.44 -10.28
N LYS A 175 3.36 14.43 -9.42
CA LYS A 175 4.43 13.44 -9.54
C LYS A 175 4.07 12.26 -10.43
N LEU A 176 2.79 11.94 -10.55
CA LEU A 176 2.32 10.68 -11.14
C LEU A 176 1.53 10.85 -12.44
N LYS A 177 1.06 12.06 -12.80
CA LYS A 177 0.23 12.28 -14.01
C LYS A 177 0.92 11.91 -15.32
N THR A 178 2.25 11.98 -15.36
CA THR A 178 3.07 11.61 -16.53
C THR A 178 3.29 10.11 -16.65
N ASN A 179 3.00 9.32 -15.60
CA ASN A 179 3.15 7.87 -15.65
C ASN A 179 2.08 7.26 -16.58
N PHE A 180 2.53 6.66 -17.68
CA PHE A 180 1.64 6.09 -18.70
C PHE A 180 0.65 5.05 -18.12
N ARG A 181 1.09 4.24 -17.15
CA ARG A 181 0.25 3.20 -16.55
C ARG A 181 -0.83 3.75 -15.60
N MET A 182 -0.73 5.04 -15.23
CA MET A 182 -1.69 5.73 -14.36
C MET A 182 -2.72 6.55 -15.16
N LYS A 183 -2.57 6.69 -16.48
CA LYS A 183 -3.42 7.53 -17.34
C LYS A 183 -4.91 7.24 -17.19
N MET A 184 -5.30 5.97 -17.11
CA MET A 184 -6.71 5.61 -16.97
C MET A 184 -7.29 6.11 -15.65
N MET A 185 -6.57 5.92 -14.54
CA MET A 185 -7.00 6.36 -13.22
C MET A 185 -7.17 7.89 -13.14
N TYR A 186 -6.22 8.64 -13.72
CA TYR A 186 -6.35 10.09 -13.83
C TYR A 186 -7.47 10.53 -14.76
N SER A 187 -7.74 9.80 -15.85
CA SER A 187 -8.90 10.07 -16.70
C SER A 187 -10.22 9.91 -15.94
N VAL A 188 -10.32 8.93 -15.04
CA VAL A 188 -11.50 8.74 -14.18
C VAL A 188 -11.58 9.85 -13.12
N LEU A 189 -10.47 10.17 -12.46
CA LEU A 189 -10.39 11.24 -11.47
C LEU A 189 -10.81 12.60 -12.08
N ASN A 190 -10.40 12.91 -13.31
CA ASN A 190 -10.74 14.14 -14.03
C ASN A 190 -12.21 14.23 -14.46
N LYS A 191 -12.96 13.12 -14.40
CA LYS A 191 -14.41 13.10 -14.68
C LYS A 191 -15.25 13.22 -13.41
N MET A 192 -14.64 13.15 -12.22
CA MET A 192 -15.36 13.36 -10.96
C MET A 192 -15.80 14.81 -10.82
N SER A 193 -16.96 15.03 -10.20
CA SER A 193 -17.42 16.38 -9.89
C SER A 193 -16.49 17.03 -8.87
N ASN A 194 -16.38 18.36 -8.91
CA ASN A 194 -15.65 19.10 -7.88
C ASN A 194 -16.22 18.85 -6.48
N GLU A 195 -17.54 18.66 -6.37
CA GLU A 195 -18.21 18.34 -5.11
C GLU A 195 -17.73 16.99 -4.54
N ASP A 196 -17.65 15.94 -5.37
CA ASP A 196 -17.15 14.64 -4.94
C ASP A 196 -15.68 14.71 -4.52
N ARG A 197 -14.86 15.47 -5.25
CA ARG A 197 -13.44 15.69 -4.92
C ARG A 197 -13.28 16.36 -3.55
N ILE A 198 -14.08 17.39 -3.26
CA ILE A 198 -14.07 18.07 -1.96
C ILE A 198 -14.46 17.08 -0.84
N LYS A 199 -15.55 16.33 -1.00
CA LYS A 199 -16.00 15.32 -0.03
C LYS A 199 -14.94 14.24 0.22
N ILE A 200 -14.25 13.80 -0.84
CA ILE A 200 -13.15 12.83 -0.74
C ILE A 200 -11.99 13.42 0.05
N ALA A 201 -11.57 14.65 -0.24
CA ALA A 201 -10.47 15.31 0.47
C ALA A 201 -10.80 15.50 1.96
N GLU A 202 -12.00 16.02 2.27
CA GLU A 202 -12.48 16.20 3.65
C GLU A 202 -12.50 14.87 4.42
N LYS A 203 -13.10 13.82 3.84
CA LYS A 203 -13.17 12.51 4.49
C LYS A 203 -11.80 11.87 4.63
N ALA A 204 -10.91 12.01 3.64
CA ALA A 204 -9.57 11.44 3.71
C ALA A 204 -8.73 12.13 4.79
N ASN A 205 -8.80 13.46 4.90
CA ASN A 205 -8.13 14.20 5.98
C ASN A 205 -8.65 13.75 7.34
N HIS A 206 -9.97 13.65 7.50
CA HIS A 206 -10.56 13.15 8.74
C HIS A 206 -10.11 11.71 9.08
N ILE A 207 -10.02 10.80 8.10
CA ILE A 207 -9.47 9.45 8.30
C ILE A 207 -8.00 9.52 8.75
N ILE A 208 -7.16 10.32 8.09
CA ILE A 208 -5.72 10.41 8.39
C ILE A 208 -5.49 11.02 9.79
N GLU A 209 -6.25 12.04 10.17
CA GLU A 209 -6.16 12.68 11.50
C GLU A 209 -6.63 11.76 12.63
N ASN A 210 -7.60 10.89 12.36
CA ASN A 210 -8.22 10.01 13.34
C ASN A 210 -7.92 8.53 13.05
N ILE A 211 -6.77 8.24 12.44
CA ILE A 211 -6.46 6.96 11.79
C ILE A 211 -6.60 5.75 12.72
N ASP A 212 -6.27 5.90 13.99
CA ASP A 212 -6.37 4.82 15.00
C ASP A 212 -7.81 4.52 15.46
N ALA A 213 -8.79 5.33 15.06
CA ALA A 213 -10.21 5.08 15.37
C ALA A 213 -10.93 4.22 14.30
N TYR A 214 -10.25 3.95 13.17
CA TYR A 214 -10.78 3.23 12.00
C TYR A 214 -10.43 1.74 11.98
#